data_AF-A0A414XL94-F1
#
_entry.id   AF-A0A414XL94-F1
#
_cell.length_a   1.000
_cell.length_b   1.000
_cell.length_c   1.000
_cell.angle_alpha   90.00
_cell.angle_beta   90.00
_cell.angle_gamma   90.00
#
_symmetry.space_group_name_H-M   'P 1'
#
loop_
_entity.id
_entity.type
_entity.pdbx_description
1 polymer ?
#
loop_
_entity_poly.entity_id
_entity_poly.type
_entity_poly.pdbx_seq_one_letter_code
_entity_poly.pdbx_strand_id
1 'polypeptide(L)'
;MTKQIKNVLIRDLTAEDNQTIQAVMRETGCYQASKALLRTAYAYLRLVAMSHRQTVRIKQLEAENRVLRQSTAAIVEAVRKIEKVLSEKNT
;
A
#
# COMPACT_ATOMS: atom_id res chain seq x y z
N MET A 1 -38.78 -8.03 3.41
CA MET A 1 -38.23 -6.74 2.91
C MET A 1 -37.30 -6.15 3.96
N THR A 2 -36.00 -6.11 3.70
CA THR A 2 -35.03 -5.42 4.56
C THR A 2 -35.29 -3.92 4.47
N LYS A 3 -35.61 -3.28 5.61
CA LYS A 3 -35.83 -1.83 5.67
C LYS A 3 -34.53 -1.11 5.29
N GLN A 4 -34.54 -0.38 4.18
CA GLN A 4 -33.42 0.45 3.76
C GLN A 4 -33.37 1.72 4.61
N ILE A 5 -32.28 1.93 5.34
CA ILE A 5 -32.06 3.15 6.13
C ILE A 5 -31.82 4.31 5.16
N LYS A 6 -32.70 5.31 5.18
CA LYS A 6 -32.60 6.49 4.30
C LYS A 6 -31.75 7.62 4.91
N ASN A 7 -31.83 7.79 6.23
CA ASN A 7 -31.15 8.86 6.96
C ASN A 7 -30.57 8.31 8.26
N VAL A 8 -29.42 8.85 8.65
CA VAL A 8 -28.75 8.54 9.92
C VAL A 8 -28.52 9.84 10.66
N LEU A 9 -28.91 9.86 11.93
CA LEU A 9 -28.65 10.97 12.83
C LEU A 9 -27.50 10.56 13.76
N ILE A 10 -26.45 11.37 13.78
CA ILE A 10 -25.26 11.14 14.62
C ILE A 10 -25.46 11.99 15.88
N ARG A 11 -25.42 11.35 17.05
CA ARG A 11 -25.67 11.99 18.36
C ARG A 11 -24.40 12.06 19.18
N ASP A 12 -24.47 12.86 20.25
CA ASP A 12 -23.46 12.91 21.31
C ASP A 12 -22.06 13.26 20.80
N LEU A 13 -22.00 14.14 19.79
CA LEU A 13 -20.76 14.60 19.18
C LEU A 13 -20.02 15.53 20.15
N THR A 14 -18.74 15.22 20.38
CA THR A 14 -17.83 16.13 21.06
C THR A 14 -17.47 17.33 20.17
N ALA A 15 -16.79 18.32 20.74
CA ALA A 15 -16.25 19.42 19.95
C ALA A 15 -15.24 18.93 18.90
N GLU A 16 -14.43 17.94 19.24
CA GLU A 16 -13.44 17.33 18.34
C GLU A 16 -14.11 16.55 17.19
N ASP A 17 -15.17 15.79 17.49
CA ASP A 17 -15.93 15.08 16.45
C ASP A 17 -16.55 16.08 15.45
N ASN A 18 -17.08 17.19 15.95
CA ASN A 18 -17.65 18.25 15.10
C ASN A 18 -16.57 18.88 14.21
N GLN A 19 -15.39 19.19 14.75
CA GLN A 19 -14.28 19.71 13.96
C GLN A 19 -13.84 18.71 12.88
N THR A 20 -13.75 17.43 13.23
CA THR A 20 -13.41 16.34 12.30
C THR A 20 -14.44 16.21 11.20
N ILE A 21 -15.73 16.21 11.52
CA ILE A 21 -16.83 16.17 10.55
C ILE A 21 -16.75 17.37 9.61
N GLN A 22 -16.52 18.58 10.12
CA GLN A 22 -16.38 19.78 9.29
C GLN A 22 -15.16 19.70 8.36
N ALA A 23 -14.02 19.19 8.84
CA ALA A 23 -12.85 18.96 8.01
C ALA A 23 -13.16 17.96 6.88
N VAL A 24 -13.77 16.82 7.20
CA VAL A 24 -14.17 15.81 6.21
C VAL A 24 -15.19 16.36 5.20
N MET A 25 -16.14 17.17 5.65
CA MET A 25 -17.13 17.82 4.79
C MET A 25 -16.48 18.79 3.80
N ARG A 26 -15.51 19.59 4.26
CA ARG A 26 -14.70 20.46 3.39
C ARG A 26 -13.93 19.65 2.35
N GLU A 27 -13.22 18.62 2.80
CA GLU A 27 -12.36 17.80 1.93
C GLU A 27 -13.16 17.04 0.86
N THR A 28 -14.35 16.57 1.22
CA THR A 28 -15.22 15.80 0.31
C THR A 28 -16.17 16.68 -0.53
N GLY A 29 -16.19 17.99 -0.28
CA GLY A 29 -17.15 18.93 -0.88
C GLY A 29 -18.61 18.63 -0.54
N CYS A 30 -18.88 17.90 0.54
CA CYS A 30 -20.22 17.46 0.93
C CYS A 30 -20.74 18.22 2.12
N TYR A 31 -21.82 18.97 1.95
CA TYR A 31 -22.48 19.70 3.05
C TYR A 31 -23.29 18.80 4.00
N GLN A 32 -23.52 17.54 3.64
CA GLN A 32 -24.19 16.56 4.51
C GLN A 32 -23.15 15.68 5.21
N ALA A 33 -23.05 15.78 6.54
CA ALA A 33 -22.08 15.07 7.37
C ALA A 33 -22.06 13.55 7.14
N SER A 34 -23.22 12.89 7.19
CA SER A 34 -23.30 11.43 7.00
C SER A 34 -22.82 10.99 5.61
N LYS A 35 -23.08 11.78 4.57
CA LYS A 35 -22.64 11.51 3.20
C LYS A 35 -21.13 11.74 3.04
N ALA A 36 -20.60 12.80 3.66
CA ALA A 36 -19.18 13.10 3.71
C ALA A 36 -18.40 11.94 4.38
N LEU A 37 -18.85 11.52 5.56
CA LEU A 37 -18.27 10.40 6.31
C LEU A 37 -18.33 9.09 5.52
N LEU A 38 -19.45 8.76 4.88
CA LEU A 38 -19.56 7.56 4.05
C LEU A 38 -18.61 7.58 2.85
N ARG A 39 -18.44 8.73 2.18
CA ARG A 39 -17.46 8.87 1.09
C ARG A 39 -16.05 8.60 1.57
N THR A 40 -15.68 9.17 2.71
CA THR A 40 -14.37 8.94 3.34
C THR A 40 -14.20 7.48 3.75
N ALA A 41 -15.22 6.86 4.33
CA ALA A 41 -15.19 5.45 4.70
C ALA A 41 -14.97 4.54 3.48
N TYR A 42 -15.68 4.78 2.37
CA TYR A 42 -15.45 4.03 1.14
C TYR A 42 -14.04 4.24 0.58
N ALA A 43 -13.51 5.46 0.65
CA ALA A 43 -12.13 5.75 0.24
C ALA A 43 -11.11 5.00 1.12
N TYR A 44 -11.31 5.03 2.44
CA TYR A 44 -10.49 4.29 3.40
C TYR A 44 -10.51 2.78 3.13
N LEU A 45 -11.69 2.18 2.93
CA LEU A 45 -11.79 0.75 2.64
C LEU A 45 -11.07 0.36 1.34
N ARG A 46 -11.16 1.21 0.30
CA ARG A 46 -10.39 1.01 -0.93
C ARG A 46 -8.88 1.10 -0.66
N LEU A 47 -8.45 2.09 0.12
CA LEU A 47 -7.04 2.27 0.47
C LEU A 47 -6.50 1.07 1.24
N VAL A 48 -7.25 0.56 2.23
CA VAL A 48 -6.87 -0.64 2.99
C VAL A 48 -6.73 -1.85 2.07
N ALA A 49 -7.68 -2.06 1.16
CA ALA A 49 -7.61 -3.15 0.20
C ALA A 49 -6.39 -3.03 -0.74
N MET A 50 -6.08 -1.81 -1.21
CA MET A 50 -4.89 -1.54 -2.02
C MET A 50 -3.60 -1.75 -1.22
N SER A 51 -3.54 -1.28 0.02
CA SER A 51 -2.39 -1.44 0.92
C SER A 51 -2.07 -2.91 1.18
N HIS A 52 -3.10 -3.75 1.35
CA HIS A 52 -2.88 -5.19 1.51
C HIS A 52 -2.25 -5.81 0.26
N ARG A 53 -2.76 -5.46 -0.94
CA ARG A 53 -2.19 -5.93 -2.22
C ARG A 53 -0.75 -5.46 -2.41
N GLN A 54 -0.46 -4.20 -2.07
CA GLN A 54 0.89 -3.64 -2.13
C GLN A 54 1.85 -4.38 -1.20
N THR A 55 1.42 -4.70 0.02
CA THR A 55 2.22 -5.47 0.99
C THR A 55 2.62 -6.84 0.43
N VAL A 56 1.67 -7.55 -0.21
CA VAL A 56 1.95 -8.83 -0.86
C VAL A 56 2.95 -8.65 -2.01
N ARG A 57 2.76 -7.62 -2.84
CA ARG A 57 3.65 -7.36 -3.98
C ARG A 57 5.07 -7.00 -3.54
N ILE A 58 5.23 -6.24 -2.47
CA ILE A 58 6.55 -5.90 -1.91
C ILE A 58 7.28 -7.17 -1.48
N LYS A 59 6.63 -8.06 -0.74
CA LYS A 59 7.24 -9.34 -0.33
C LYS A 59 7.68 -10.21 -1.51
N GLN A 60 6.88 -10.25 -2.58
CA GLN A 60 7.26 -10.95 -3.82
C GLN A 60 8.50 -10.32 -4.45
N LEU A 61 8.51 -8.99 -4.60
CA LEU A 61 9.65 -8.26 -5.16
C LEU A 61 10.92 -8.43 -4.32
N GLU A 62 10.81 -8.46 -2.99
CA GLU A 62 11.94 -8.73 -2.10
C GLU A 62 12.51 -10.13 -2.30
N ALA A 63 11.65 -11.14 -2.46
CA ALA A 63 12.07 -12.51 -2.75
C ALA A 63 12.75 -12.61 -4.13
N GLU A 64 12.16 -12.01 -5.16
CA GLU A 64 12.76 -11.93 -6.51
C GLU A 64 14.13 -11.23 -6.47
N ASN A 65 14.24 -10.11 -5.76
CA ASN A 65 15.49 -9.37 -5.64
C ASN A 65 16.58 -10.20 -4.93
N ARG A 66 16.20 -10.96 -3.90
CA ARG A 66 17.12 -11.87 -3.20
C ARG A 66 17.71 -12.92 -4.14
N VAL A 67 16.88 -13.53 -4.99
CA VAL A 67 17.33 -14.49 -6.00
C VAL A 67 18.27 -13.83 -7.00
N LEU A 68 17.89 -12.66 -7.52
CA LEU A 68 18.73 -11.92 -8.47
C LEU A 68 20.11 -11.59 -7.89
N ARG A 69 20.17 -11.14 -6.63
CA ARG A 69 21.44 -10.85 -5.94
C ARG A 69 22.32 -12.10 -5.80
N GLN A 70 21.72 -13.25 -5.48
CA GLN A 70 22.44 -14.52 -5.40
C GLN A 70 23.00 -14.93 -6.77
N SER A 71 22.18 -14.82 -7.83
CA SER A 71 22.61 -15.10 -9.20
C SER A 71 23.74 -14.18 -9.65
N THR A 72 23.66 -12.87 -9.37
CA THR A 72 24.75 -11.93 -9.69
C THR A 72 26.03 -12.30 -8.95
N ALA A 73 25.97 -12.66 -7.68
CA ALA A 73 27.15 -13.10 -6.93
C ALA A 73 27.80 -14.35 -7.54
N ALA A 74 27.00 -15.34 -7.94
CA ALA A 74 27.48 -16.55 -8.60
C ALA A 74 28.14 -16.25 -9.96
N ILE A 75 27.54 -15.34 -10.75
CA ILE A 75 28.11 -14.90 -12.04
C ILE A 75 29.47 -14.22 -11.81
N VAL A 76 29.56 -13.30 -10.85
CA VAL A 76 30.83 -12.61 -10.53
C VAL A 76 31.90 -13.62 -10.10
N GLU A 77 31.55 -14.62 -9.30
CA GLU A 77 32.48 -15.67 -8.91
C GLU A 77 32.94 -16.52 -10.10
N ALA A 78 32.01 -16.89 -10.99
CA ALA A 78 32.33 -17.63 -12.21
C ALA A 78 33.26 -16.83 -13.14
N VAL A 79 33.00 -15.54 -13.33
CA VAL A 79 33.85 -14.63 -14.12
C VAL A 79 35.26 -14.58 -13.53
N ARG A 80 35.40 -14.40 -12.21
CA ARG A 80 36.72 -14.40 -11.54
C ARG A 80 37.49 -15.71 -11.75
N LYS A 81 36.80 -16.86 -11.71
CA LYS A 81 37.43 -18.16 -11.98
C LYS A 81 37.93 -18.26 -13.42
N ILE A 82 37.13 -17.79 -14.39
CA ILE A 82 37.51 -17.74 -15.80
C ILE A 82 38.73 -16.84 -16.00
N GLU A 83 38.72 -15.63 -15.43
CA GLU A 83 39.86 -14.70 -15.49
C GLU A 83 41.14 -15.31 -14.94
N LYS A 84 41.05 -16.01 -13.79
CA LYS A 84 42.19 -16.71 -13.20
C LYS A 84 42.76 -17.76 -14.15
N VAL A 85 41.92 -18.65 -14.69
CA VAL A 85 42.36 -19.69 -15.63
C VAL A 85 42.99 -19.08 -16.88
N LEU A 86 42.43 -18.00 -17.42
CA LEU A 86 42.98 -17.31 -18.59
C LEU A 86 44.34 -16.66 -18.29
N SER A 87 44.52 -16.09 -17.09
CA SER A 87 45.80 -15.50 -16.68
C SER A 87 46.90 -16.54 -16.50
N GLU A 88 46.57 -17.71 -15.94
CA GLU A 88 47.52 -18.82 -15.75
C GLU A 88 47.93 -19.46 -17.09
N LYS A 89 47.08 -19.40 -18.12
CA LYS A 89 47.35 -19.95 -19.46
C LYS A 89 48.24 -19.08 -20.36
N ASN A 90 48.38 -17.79 -20.01
CA ASN A 90 49.15 -16.79 -20.78
C ASN A 90 50.53 -16.51 -20.16
N THR A 91 50.94 -17.30 -19.16
CA THR A 91 52.29 -17.33 -18.56
C THR A 91 52.93 -18.67 -18.86
#